data_AF-A0A1H8R560-F1
#
_entry.id   AF-A0A1H8R560-F1
#
_cell.length_a   1.000
_cell.length_b   1.000
_cell.length_c   1.000
_cell.angle_alpha   90.00
_cell.angle_beta   90.00
_cell.angle_gamma   90.00
#
_symmetry.space_group_name_H-M   'P 1'
#
loop_
_entity.id
_entity.type
_entity.pdbx_description
1 polymer ?
#
loop_
_entity_poly.entity_id
_entity_poly.type
_entity_poly.pdbx_seq_one_letter_code
_entity_poly.pdbx_strand_id
1 'polypeptide(L)' 'MPSNRVLLLSFAIGVALATLPFFGPFPTYLESTSASQPESFGSPILFGRMFLTVTGLLICVVVTLLWGKRVL' A
#
# COMPACT_ATOMS: atom_id res chain seq x y z
N MET A 1 -10.00 4.80 -24.36
CA MET A 1 -10.25 5.20 -22.96
C MET A 1 -10.79 3.99 -22.19
N PRO A 2 -10.28 3.66 -20.98
CA PRO A 2 -10.73 2.46 -20.24
C PRO A 2 -12.22 2.52 -19.85
N SER A 3 -12.96 1.42 -19.79
CA SER A 3 -14.38 1.47 -19.36
C SER A 3 -14.52 1.94 -17.90
N ASN A 4 -15.66 2.54 -17.52
CA ASN A 4 -15.92 2.90 -16.11
C ASN A 4 -15.82 1.68 -15.18
N ARG A 5 -16.20 0.50 -15.66
CA ARG A 5 -16.02 -0.76 -14.94
C ARG A 5 -14.56 -1.06 -14.65
N VAL A 6 -13.67 -0.79 -15.61
CA VAL A 6 -12.22 -1.00 -15.47
C VAL A 6 -11.64 -0.02 -14.45
N LEU A 7 -12.03 1.26 -14.50
CA LEU A 7 -11.58 2.25 -13.52
C LEU A 7 -12.02 1.89 -12.09
N LEU A 8 -13.27 1.46 -11.92
CA LEU A 8 -13.79 1.06 -10.61
C LEU A 8 -13.06 -0.16 -10.05
N LEU A 9 -12.77 -1.14 -10.90
CA LEU A 9 -12.03 -2.35 -10.52
C LEU A 9 -10.57 -2.02 -10.17
N SER A 10 -9.91 -1.16 -10.95
CA SER A 10 -8.56 -0.67 -10.64
C SER A 10 -8.51 0.13 -9.34
N PHE A 11 -9.53 0.95 -9.07
CA PHE A 11 -9.63 1.67 -7.80
C PHE A 11 -9.77 0.71 -6.62
N ALA A 12 -10.63 -0.30 -6.72
CA ALA A 12 -10.82 -1.30 -5.67
C ALA A 12 -9.52 -2.09 -5.40
N ILE A 13 -8.75 -2.44 -6.44
CA ILE A 13 -7.43 -3.07 -6.29
C ILE A 13 -6.45 -2.13 -5.58
N GLY A 14 -6.43 -0.84 -5.95
CA GLY A 14 -5.59 0.17 -5.30
C GLY A 14 -5.90 0.29 -3.81
N VAL A 15 -7.19 0.34 -3.44
CA VAL A 15 -7.63 0.38 -2.05
C VAL A 15 -7.24 -0.89 -1.30
N ALA A 16 -7.40 -2.07 -1.92
CA ALA A 16 -6.99 -3.33 -1.31
C ALA A 16 -5.48 -3.35 -1.05
N LEU A 17 -4.64 -2.97 -2.02
CA LEU A 17 -3.18 -2.88 -1.84
C LEU A 17 -2.77 -1.84 -0.81
N ALA A 18 -3.51 -0.73 -0.71
CA ALA A 18 -3.25 0.31 0.28
C ALA A 18 -3.60 -0.14 1.71
N THR A 19 -4.68 -0.89 1.87
CA THR A 19 -5.26 -1.23 3.19
C THR A 19 -4.81 -2.59 3.72
N LEU A 20 -4.52 -3.57 2.86
CA LEU A 20 -4.08 -4.91 3.23
C LEU A 20 -2.83 -4.91 4.12
N PRO A 21 -1.84 -4.02 3.91
CA PRO A 21 -0.73 -3.83 4.83
C PRO A 21 -1.10 -3.30 6.20
N PHE A 22 -2.35 -2.94 6.51
CA PHE A 22 -2.79 -2.53 7.85
C PHE A 22 -3.59 -3.63 8.56
N PHE A 23 -4.02 -4.67 7.84
CA PHE A 23 -4.69 -5.83 8.42
C PHE A 23 -3.67 -6.88 8.84
N GLY A 24 -3.55 -7.12 10.14
CA GLY A 24 -2.63 -8.09 10.73
C GLY A 24 -1.70 -7.46 11.77
N PRO A 25 -1.08 -8.28 12.63
CA PRO A 25 -0.23 -7.79 13.71
C PRO A 25 0.88 -6.89 13.14
N PHE A 26 1.01 -5.68 13.69
CA PHE A 26 2.20 -4.87 13.46
C PHE A 26 3.35 -5.60 14.15
N PRO A 27 4.41 -6.01 13.44
CA PRO A 27 5.57 -6.54 14.11
C PRO A 27 6.20 -5.36 14.86
N THR A 28 5.85 -5.26 16.14
CA THR A 28 6.30 -4.23 17.05
C THR A 28 7.65 -4.70 17.57
N TYR A 29 8.72 -4.31 16.86
CA TYR A 29 10.10 -4.56 17.29
C TYR A 29 10.51 -3.61 18.42
N LEU A 30 9.73 -3.54 19.50
CA LEU A 30 10.00 -2.69 20.66
C LEU A 30 10.30 -3.50 21.92
N GLU A 31 10.90 -4.68 21.78
CA GLU A 31 11.41 -5.41 22.94
C GLU A 31 12.62 -6.28 22.60
N SER A 32 13.71 -5.66 22.16
CA SER A 32 15.04 -6.22 22.43
C SER A 32 16.08 -5.12 22.41
N THR A 33 16.20 -4.45 23.55
CA THR A 33 17.45 -3.97 24.11
C THR A 33 18.47 -5.11 24.11
N SER A 34 19.12 -5.39 22.99
CA SER A 34 20.35 -6.19 22.99
C SER A 34 21.29 -5.68 21.90
N ALA A 35 22.39 -5.09 22.34
CA ALA A 35 23.45 -4.50 21.52
C ALA A 35 24.30 -5.57 20.78
N SER A 36 23.70 -6.72 20.43
CA SER A 36 24.44 -7.91 19.99
C SER A 36 23.78 -8.71 18.87
N GLN A 37 22.73 -8.20 18.21
CA GLN A 37 22.17 -8.89 17.04
C GLN A 37 22.20 -7.99 15.80
N PRO A 38 22.76 -8.47 14.68
CA PRO A 38 22.87 -7.68 13.46
C PRO A 38 21.47 -7.53 12.89
N GLU A 39 20.88 -6.36 13.13
CA GLU A 39 20.02 -5.65 12.20
C GLU A 39 18.90 -6.49 11.53
N SER A 40 17.73 -6.42 12.18
CA SER A 40 16.54 -5.96 11.45
C SER A 40 15.92 -6.91 10.42
N PHE A 41 15.61 -8.14 10.80
CA PHE A 41 14.61 -8.96 10.08
C PHE A 41 13.21 -8.30 10.01
N GLY A 42 12.99 -7.25 10.81
CA GLY A 42 11.79 -6.43 10.79
C GLY A 42 11.68 -5.36 9.72
N SER A 43 12.82 -4.79 9.29
CA SER A 43 12.81 -3.78 8.23
C SER A 43 12.29 -4.27 6.88
N PRO A 44 12.58 -5.48 6.37
CA PRO A 44 12.08 -5.89 5.05
C PRO A 44 10.56 -6.07 5.03
N ILE A 45 9.95 -6.51 6.13
CA ILE A 45 8.49 -6.65 6.25
C ILE A 45 7.82 -5.27 6.30
N LEU A 46 8.37 -4.34 7.08
CA LEU A 46 7.92 -2.94 7.11
C LEU A 46 8.09 -2.26 5.74
N PHE A 47 9.22 -2.50 5.06
CA PHE A 47 9.48 -1.98 3.72
C PHE A 47 8.50 -2.53 2.69
N GLY A 48 8.24 -3.85 2.70
CA GLY A 48 7.25 -4.46 1.82
C GLY A 48 5.84 -3.91 2.05
N ARG A 49 5.45 -3.69 3.32
CA ARG A 49 4.17 -3.04 3.68
C ARG A 49 4.09 -1.61 3.14
N MET A 50 5.13 -0.79 3.36
CA MET A 50 5.18 0.57 2.82
C MET A 50 5.13 0.59 1.29
N PHE A 51 5.88 -0.29 0.62
CA PHE A 51 5.89 -0.37 -0.84
C PHE A 51 4.50 -0.72 -1.41
N LEU A 52 3.81 -1.69 -0.81
CA LEU A 52 2.44 -2.05 -1.17
C LEU A 52 1.47 -0.88 -0.96
N THR A 53 1.58 -0.17 0.17
CA THR A 53 0.73 0.97 0.48
C THR A 53 0.93 2.12 -0.51
N VAL A 54 2.18 2.49 -0.80
CA VAL A 54 2.51 3.56 -1.76
C VAL A 54 2.03 3.19 -3.16
N THR A 55 2.23 1.94 -3.58
CA THR A 55 1.75 1.45 -4.89
C THR A 55 0.23 1.52 -4.99
N GLY A 56 -0.49 1.07 -3.95
CA GLY A 56 -1.95 1.15 -3.89
C GLY A 56 -2.47 2.58 -3.98
N LEU A 57 -1.87 3.50 -3.23
CA LEU A 57 -2.21 4.93 -3.27
C LEU A 57 -1.96 5.56 -4.63
N LEU A 58 -0.85 5.24 -5.29
CA LEU A 58 -0.55 5.72 -6.65
C LEU A 58 -1.61 5.27 -7.65
N ILE A 59 -2.04 4.00 -7.58
CA ILE A 59 -3.12 3.47 -8.43
C ILE A 59 -4.41 4.26 -8.19
N CYS A 60 -4.78 4.51 -6.92
CA CYS A 60 -5.95 5.31 -6.58
C CYS A 60 -5.87 6.71 -7.17
N VAL A 61 -4.75 7.42 -6.99
CA VAL A 61 -4.55 8.78 -7.52
C VAL A 61 -4.69 8.83 -9.04
N VAL A 62 -4.01 7.92 -9.75
CA VAL A 62 -4.08 7.86 -11.22
C VAL A 62 -5.51 7.60 -11.69
N VAL A 63 -6.21 6.66 -11.04
CA VAL A 63 -7.61 6.37 -11.37
C VAL A 63 -8.52 7.56 -11.10
N THR A 64 -8.36 8.25 -9.96
CA THR A 64 -9.14 9.46 -9.64
C THR A 64 -8.89 10.57 -10.65
N LEU A 65 -7.64 10.80 -11.08
CA LEU A 65 -7.32 11.79 -12.11
C LEU A 65 -7.93 11.43 -13.47
N LEU A 66 -7.88 10.15 -13.87
CA LEU A 66 -8.49 9.67 -15.11
C LEU A 66 -10.02 9.78 -15.07
N TRP A 67 -10.62 9.61 -13.89
CA TRP A 67 -12.06 9.76 -13.70
C TRP A 67 -12.45 11.24 -13.72
N GLY A 68 -11.72 12.12 -13.03
CA GLY A 68 -11.95 13.57 -13.04
C GLY A 68 -11.82 14.18 -14.44
N LYS A 69 -10.84 13.73 -15.24
CA LYS A 69 -10.69 14.11 -16.66
C LYS A 69 -11.85 13.70 -17.57
N ARG A 70 -12.78 12.85 -17.12
CA ARG A 70 -13.99 12.51 -17.88
C ARG A 70 -15.20 13.33 -17.48
N VAL A 71 -15.18 13.86 -16.26
CA VAL A 71 -16.30 14.62 -15.70
C VAL A 71 -16.20 16.09 -16.11
N LEU A 72 -14.98 16.61 -16.26
CA LEU A 72 -14.64 17.90 -16.90
C LEU A 72 -14.61 17.77 -18.42
#